data_AF-B1WV06-F1
#
_entry.id   AF-B1WV06-F1
#
_cell.length_a   1.000
_cell.length_b   1.000
_cell.length_c   1.000
_cell.angle_alpha   90.00
_cell.angle_beta   90.00
_cell.angle_gamma   90.00
#
_symmetry.space_group_name_H-M   'P 1'
#
loop_
_entity.id
_entity.type
_entity.pdbx_description
1 polymer ?
#
loop_
_entity_poly.entity_id
_entity_poly.type
_entity_poly.pdbx_seq_one_letter_code
_entity_poly.pdbx_strand_id
1 'polypeptide(L)' 'MKVCLDVCCLNRPLDDLTQERIKLEAEAINMILNYCTNRLLILINSDAIEFEISKNIDNFKIEQVKIYYH' A
#
# COMPACT_ATOMS: atom_id res chain seq x y z
N MET A 1 11.49 -9.81 8.32
CA MET A 1 10.05 -10.05 8.56
C MET A 1 9.28 -9.67 7.30
N LYS A 2 8.23 -10.42 6.94
CA LYS A 2 7.44 -10.17 5.72
C LYS A 2 6.06 -9.65 6.09
N VAL A 3 5.54 -8.69 5.33
CA VAL A 3 4.19 -8.14 5.51
C VAL A 3 3.43 -8.18 4.19
N CYS A 4 2.17 -8.56 4.24
CA CYS A 4 1.25 -8.47 3.10
C CYS A 4 0.22 -7.40 3.40
N LEU A 5 0.02 -6.46 2.48
CA LEU A 5 -0.98 -5.41 2.61
C LEU A 5 -2.06 -5.62 1.56
N ASP A 6 -3.30 -5.56 2.01
CA ASP A 6 -4.45 -5.52 1.10
C ASP A 6 -4.41 -4.24 0.25
N VAL A 7 -4.92 -4.28 -0.98
CA VAL A 7 -5.01 -3.13 -1.89
C VAL A 7 -5.78 -1.99 -1.22
N CYS A 8 -6.80 -2.29 -0.42
CA CYS A 8 -7.53 -1.26 0.33
C CYS A 8 -6.63 -0.56 1.37
N CYS A 9 -5.70 -1.26 2.00
CA CYS A 9 -4.72 -0.67 2.92
C CYS A 9 -3.78 0.29 2.19
N LEU A 10 -3.30 -0.09 0.99
CA LEU A 10 -2.43 0.76 0.17
C LEU A 10 -3.14 2.03 -0.33
N ASN A 11 -4.47 2.02 -0.42
CA ASN A 11 -5.26 3.20 -0.79
C ASN A 11 -5.51 4.16 0.39
N ARG A 12 -5.38 3.72 1.66
CA ARG A 12 -5.68 4.57 2.83
C ARG A 12 -4.98 5.92 2.85
N PRO A 13 -3.69 6.05 2.47
CA PRO A 13 -3.03 7.35 2.37
C PRO A 13 -3.62 8.31 1.31
N LEU A 14 -4.42 7.78 0.39
CA LEU A 14 -5.04 8.52 -0.71
C LEU A 14 -6.54 8.78 -0.50
N ASP A 15 -7.12 8.26 0.59
CA ASP A 15 -8.53 8.47 0.95
C ASP A 15 -8.77 9.90 1.48
N ASP A 16 -10.04 10.25 1.70
CA ASP A 16 -10.41 11.48 2.39
C ASP A 16 -9.97 11.44 3.87
N LEU A 17 -8.96 12.25 4.19
CA LEU A 17 -8.34 12.33 5.52
C LEU A 17 -9.08 13.29 6.47
N THR A 18 -10.26 13.79 6.11
CA THR A 18 -11.07 14.66 7.00
C THR A 18 -11.53 13.94 8.26
N GLN A 19 -11.70 12.62 8.21
CA GLN A 19 -12.01 11.79 9.37
C GLN A 19 -10.72 11.36 10.08
N GLU A 20 -10.61 11.66 11.38
CA GLU A 20 -9.43 11.35 12.20
C GLU A 20 -9.03 9.88 12.14
N ARG A 21 -10.01 8.97 12.14
CA ARG A 21 -9.76 7.54 11.99
C ARG A 21 -9.01 7.21 10.70
N ILE A 22 -9.48 7.76 9.56
CA ILE A 22 -8.88 7.49 8.25
C ILE A 22 -7.46 8.06 8.19
N LYS A 23 -7.26 9.24 8.79
CA LYS A 23 -5.93 9.85 8.92
C LYS A 23 -4.96 8.98 9.72
N LEU A 24 -5.38 8.43 10.85
CA LEU A 24 -4.53 7.53 11.66
C LEU A 24 -4.20 6.23 10.92
N GLU A 25 -5.18 5.65 10.21
CA GLU A 25 -4.96 4.48 9.34
C GLU A 25 -3.94 4.81 8.24
N ALA A 26 -4.07 5.96 7.58
CA ALA A 26 -3.13 6.44 6.56
C ALA A 26 -1.70 6.61 7.11
N GLU A 27 -1.55 7.22 8.29
CA GLU A 27 -0.24 7.40 8.94
C GLU A 27 0.43 6.06 9.27
N ALA A 28 -0.34 5.09 9.78
CA ALA A 28 0.17 3.75 10.05
C ALA A 28 0.67 3.06 8.77
N ILE A 29 -0.09 3.16 7.67
CA ILE A 29 0.32 2.60 6.37
C ILE A 29 1.59 3.29 5.86
N ASN A 30 1.67 4.61 5.93
CA ASN A 30 2.88 5.36 5.53
C ASN A 30 4.11 4.93 6.34
N MET A 31 3.95 4.67 7.63
CA MET A 31 5.03 4.17 8.49
C MET A 31 5.51 2.77 8.06
N ILE A 32 4.58 1.86 7.74
CA ILE A 32 4.90 0.53 7.23
C ILE A 32 5.64 0.63 5.88
N LEU A 33 5.14 1.45 4.96
CA LEU A 33 5.79 1.67 3.67
C LEU A 33 7.20 2.25 3.83
N ASN A 34 7.39 3.20 4.75
CA ASN A 34 8.72 3.72 5.06
C ASN A 34 9.66 2.63 5.60
N TYR A 35 9.19 1.70 6.42
CA TYR A 35 9.99 0.54 6.84
C TYR A 35 10.34 -0.39 5.67
N CYS A 36 9.45 -0.55 4.69
CA CYS A 36 9.75 -1.28 3.46
C CYS A 36 10.83 -0.58 2.62
N THR A 37 10.74 0.74 2.43
CA THR A 37 11.74 1.55 1.72
C THR A 37 13.12 1.46 2.38
N ASN A 38 13.16 1.44 3.71
CA ASN A 38 14.39 1.27 4.49
C ASN A 38 14.87 -0.18 4.60
N ARG A 39 14.25 -1.13 3.87
CA ARG A 39 14.58 -2.57 3.84
C ARG A 39 14.47 -3.26 5.22
N LEU A 40 13.72 -2.68 6.14
CA LEU A 40 13.45 -3.24 7.47
C LEU A 40 12.29 -4.25 7.41
N LEU A 41 11.37 -4.05 6.46
CA LEU A 41 10.29 -4.96 6.13
C LEU A 41 10.36 -5.32 4.64
N ILE A 42 9.93 -6.53 4.30
CA ILE A 42 9.73 -6.95 2.90
C ILE A 42 8.23 -7.00 2.66
N LEU A 43 7.74 -6.12 1.80
CA LEU A 43 6.37 -6.15 1.32
C LEU A 43 6.23 -7.31 0.34
N ILE A 44 5.32 -8.23 0.63
CA ILE A 44 4.99 -9.36 -0.24
C ILE A 44 3.53 -9.24 -0.69
N ASN A 45 3.27 -9.69 -1.91
CA ASN A 45 1.93 -9.76 -2.46
C ASN A 45 1.45 -11.20 -2.60
N SER A 46 0.15 -11.35 -2.78
CA SER A 46 -0.45 -12.57 -3.32
C SER A 46 -0.79 -12.37 -4.80
N ASP A 47 -0.83 -13.47 -5.56
CA ASP A 47 -1.26 -13.48 -6.97
C ASP A 47 -2.67 -12.87 -7.15
N ALA A 48 -3.53 -12.99 -6.12
CA ALA A 48 -4.84 -12.37 -6.10
C ALA A 48 -4.77 -10.83 -6.03
N ILE A 49 -3.84 -10.28 -5.25
CA ILE A 49 -3.60 -8.83 -5.15
C ILE A 49 -3.00 -8.30 -6.46
N GLU A 50 -2.07 -9.02 -7.10
CA GLU A 50 -1.58 -8.65 -8.43
C GLU A 50 -2.69 -8.63 -9.48
N PHE A 51 -3.61 -9.61 -9.43
CA PHE A 51 -4.77 -9.65 -10.30
C PHE A 51 -5.72 -8.47 -10.06
N GLU A 52 -5.99 -8.11 -8.81
CA GLU A 52 -6.83 -6.95 -8.46
C GLU A 52 -6.20 -5.61 -8.85
N ILE A 53 -4.89 -5.45 -8.64
CA ILE A 53 -4.13 -4.27 -9.09
C ILE A 53 -4.16 -4.17 -10.62
N SER A 54 -4.06 -5.30 -11.33
CA SER A 54 -4.12 -5.32 -12.81
C SER A 54 -5.48 -4.89 -13.38
N LYS A 55 -6.53 -4.96 -12.57
CA LYS A 55 -7.90 -4.55 -12.91
C LYS A 55 -8.18 -3.07 -12.57
N ASN A 56 -7.26 -2.41 -11.86
CA ASN A 56 -7.42 -1.00 -11.49
C ASN A 56 -7.15 -0.10 -12.71
N ILE A 57 -8.04 0.85 -12.99
CA ILE A 57 -7.94 1.73 -14.18
C ILE A 57 -6.96 2.90 -13.91
N ASP A 58 -6.65 3.15 -12.65
CA ASP A 58 -5.77 4.24 -12.22
C ASP A 58 -4.30 3.83 -12.26
N ASN A 59 -3.66 4.10 -13.41
CA ASN A 59 -2.25 3.81 -13.66
C ASN A 59 -1.29 4.46 -12.63
N PHE A 60 -1.66 5.60 -12.04
CA PHE A 60 -0.81 6.27 -11.05
C PHE A 60 -0.71 5.47 -9.76
N LYS A 61 -1.81 4.84 -9.35
CA LYS A 61 -1.83 3.94 -8.18
C LYS A 61 -1.04 2.66 -8.45
N ILE A 62 -1.10 2.13 -9.68
CA ILE A 62 -0.33 0.94 -10.07
C ILE A 62 1.17 1.21 -10.01
N GLU A 63 1.64 2.36 -10.54
CA GLU A 63 3.06 2.69 -10.55
C GLU A 63 3.64 2.87 -9.15
N GLN A 64 2.93 3.57 -8.25
CA GLN A 64 3.41 3.75 -6.89
C GLN A 64 3.53 2.42 -6.13
N VAL A 65 2.60 1.50 -6.37
CA VAL A 65 2.59 0.20 -5.72
C VAL A 65 3.71 -0.70 -6.27
N LYS A 66 4.04 -0.59 -7.57
CA LYS A 66 5.16 -1.31 -8.19
C LYS A 66 6.55 -0.93 -7.69
N ILE A 67 6.74 0.30 -7.21
CA ILE A 67 8.03 0.76 -6.67
C ILE A 67 8.45 -0.06 -5.43
N TYR A 68 7.48 -0.64 -4.72
CA TYR A 68 7.71 -1.42 -3.50
C TYR A 68 7.83 -2.93 -3.73
N TYR A 69 7.70 -3.42 -4.97
CA TYR A 69 7.91 -4.83 -5.32
C TYR A 69 9.33 -5.05 -5.85
N HIS A 70 10.07 -5.91 -5.15
CA HIS A 70 11.40 -6.42 -5.55
C HIS A 70 11.36 -7.94 -5.65
#